data_AF-A0A9E5TF27-F1
#
_entry.id   AF-A0A9E5TF27-F1
#
_cell.length_a   1.000
_cell.length_b   1.000
_cell.length_c   1.000
_cell.angle_alpha   90.00
_cell.angle_beta   90.00
_cell.angle_gamma   90.00
#
_symmetry.space_group_name_H-M   'P 1'
#
loop_
_entity.id
_entity.type
_entity.pdbx_description
1 polymer ?
#
loop_
_entity_poly.entity_id
_entity_poly.type
_entity_poly.pdbx_seq_one_letter_code
_entity_poly.pdbx_strand_id
1 'polypeptide(L)' 'NLIRNEHNLGYSAANNQAIRRSRGRYILLLNSDTVVLDNSFDLAVNYMDLVPDTGVLGCKLVDQHGDWQPTISPFLTI' A
#
# COMPACT_ATOMS: atom_id res chain seq x y z
N ASN A 1 -10.38 -9.84 11.25
CA ASN A 1 -9.61 -11.04 10.85
C ASN A 1 -8.14 -10.81 11.14
N LEU A 2 -7.54 -11.62 12.01
CA LEU A 2 -6.09 -11.64 12.26
C LEU A 2 -5.51 -12.94 11.70
N ILE A 3 -4.40 -12.86 10.96
CA ILE A 3 -3.66 -14.03 10.47
C ILE A 3 -2.32 -14.05 11.18
N ARG A 4 -2.08 -15.05 12.02
CA ARG A 4 -0.80 -15.25 12.71
C ARG A 4 0.00 -16.32 11.97
N ASN A 5 1.24 -16.02 11.61
CA ASN A 5 2.17 -17.01 11.09
C ASN A 5 2.92 -17.68 12.23
N GLU A 6 3.16 -18.99 12.12
CA GLU A 6 3.99 -19.73 13.08
C GLU A 6 5.48 -19.44 12.90
N HIS A 7 5.89 -19.06 11.68
CA HIS A 7 7.25 -18.74 11.30
C HIS A 7 7.29 -17.42 10.53
N ASN A 8 8.46 -16.76 10.48
CA ASN A 8 8.62 -15.57 9.66
C ASN A 8 8.70 -15.94 8.17
N LEU A 9 7.62 -15.68 7.41
CA LEU A 9 7.53 -15.95 5.97
C LEU A 9 8.14 -14.84 5.11
N GLY A 10 8.55 -13.72 5.71
CA GLY A 10 8.90 -12.50 4.99
C GLY A 10 7.68 -11.71 4.49
N TYR A 11 7.94 -10.47 4.06
CA TYR A 11 6.90 -9.47 3.74
C TYR A 11 5.97 -9.92 2.61
N SER A 12 6.52 -10.27 1.45
CA SER A 12 5.73 -10.58 0.26
C SER A 12 4.86 -11.83 0.44
N ALA A 13 5.41 -12.91 1.02
CA ALA A 13 4.64 -14.14 1.25
C ALA A 13 3.50 -13.93 2.27
N ALA A 14 3.77 -13.18 3.34
CA ALA A 14 2.78 -12.84 4.36
C ALA A 14 1.66 -11.93 3.83
N ASN A 15 1.95 -10.99 2.92
CA ASN A 15 0.92 -10.18 2.28
C ASN A 15 0.12 -10.98 1.26
N ASN A 16 0.77 -11.82 0.44
CA ASN A 16 0.09 -12.64 -0.56
C ASN A 16 -0.96 -13.59 0.03
N GLN A 17 -0.75 -14.14 1.23
CA GLN A 17 -1.79 -14.93 1.91
C GLN A 17 -3.01 -14.09 2.32
N ALA A 18 -2.79 -12.85 2.76
CA ALA A 18 -3.86 -11.96 3.20
C ALA A 18 -4.68 -11.47 2.01
N ILE A 19 -4.00 -11.12 0.90
CA ILE A 19 -4.63 -10.73 -0.37
C ILE A 19 -5.62 -11.81 -0.84
N ARG A 20 -5.22 -13.08 -0.86
CA ARG A 20 -6.10 -14.20 -1.28
C ARG A 20 -7.36 -14.34 -0.42
N ARG A 21 -7.35 -13.88 0.83
CA ARG A 21 -8.49 -13.92 1.76
C ARG A 21 -9.31 -12.63 1.77
N SER A 22 -8.78 -11.55 1.20
CA SER A 22 -9.43 -10.27 1.15
C SER A 22 -10.64 -10.28 0.20
N ARG A 23 -11.58 -9.37 0.42
CA ARG A 23 -12.82 -9.25 -0.36
C ARG A 23 -13.12 -7.82 -0.79
N GLY A 24 -12.18 -6.90 -0.54
CA GLY A 24 -12.31 -5.51 -0.95
C GLY A 24 -12.20 -5.38 -2.47
N ARG A 25 -12.80 -4.32 -3.02
CA ARG A 25 -12.63 -3.95 -4.43
C ARG A 25 -11.18 -3.59 -4.78
N TYR A 26 -10.46 -3.04 -3.80
CA TYR A 26 -9.03 -2.72 -3.87
C TYR A 26 -8.27 -3.35 -2.71
N ILE A 27 -6.97 -3.59 -2.92
CA ILE A 27 -6.02 -4.03 -1.91
C ILE A 27 -5.16 -2.85 -1.50
N LEU A 28 -5.11 -2.55 -0.21
CA LEU A 28 -4.15 -1.62 0.38
C LEU A 28 -3.10 -2.40 1.17
N LEU A 29 -1.84 -2.26 0.77
CA LEU A 29 -0.70 -2.69 1.58
C LEU A 29 -0.28 -1.51 2.45
N LEU A 30 -0.56 -1.59 3.75
CA LEU A 30 -0.27 -0.54 4.73
C LEU A 30 0.56 -1.13 5.86
N ASN A 31 1.66 -0.46 6.19
CA ASN A 31 2.45 -0.84 7.35
C ASN A 31 1.81 -0.31 8.64
N SER A 32 2.01 -1.02 9.75
CA SER A 32 1.42 -0.67 11.06
C SER A 32 1.95 0.62 11.67
N ASP A 33 3.05 1.15 11.14
CA ASP A 33 3.71 2.40 11.55
C ASP A 33 3.33 3.60 10.66
N THR A 34 2.33 3.44 9.78
CA THR A 34 1.88 4.51 8.88
C THR A 34 0.74 5.33 9.49
N VAL A 35 0.86 6.66 9.43
CA VAL A 35 -0.25 7.59 9.70
C VAL A 35 -0.92 7.97 8.39
N VAL A 36 -2.24 7.83 8.34
CA VAL A 36 -3.04 8.20 7.16
C VAL A 36 -3.53 9.62 7.35
N LEU A 37 -3.24 10.49 6.38
CA LEU A 37 -3.76 11.86 6.37
C LEU A 37 -5.18 11.91 5.81
N ASP A 38 -5.93 12.92 6.21
CA ASP A 38 -7.33 13.10 5.81
C ASP A 38 -7.51 13.01 4.29
N ASN A 39 -8.62 12.38 3.87
CA ASN A 39 -9.03 12.17 2.47
C ASN A 39 -8.11 11.29 1.61
N SER A 40 -7.00 10.75 2.13
CA SER A 40 -6.04 9.98 1.31
C SER A 40 -6.68 8.80 0.58
N PHE A 41 -7.56 8.05 1.26
CA PHE A 41 -8.23 6.89 0.67
C PHE A 41 -9.34 7.25 -0.31
N ASP A 42 -10.13 8.29 -0.02
CA ASP A 42 -11.18 8.74 -0.93
C ASP A 42 -10.58 9.22 -2.26
N LEU A 43 -9.48 9.99 -2.19
CA LEU A 43 -8.74 10.42 -3.38
C LEU A 43 -8.20 9.22 -4.17
N ALA A 44 -7.60 8.25 -3.49
CA ALA A 44 -7.06 7.05 -4.12
C ALA A 44 -8.14 6.21 -4.80
N VAL A 45 -9.25 5.94 -4.11
CA VAL A 45 -10.37 5.13 -4.63
C VAL A 45 -11.05 5.85 -5.80
N ASN A 46 -11.34 7.16 -5.66
CA ASN A 46 -11.96 7.93 -6.74
C ASN A 46 -11.09 7.96 -8.00
N TYR A 47 -9.77 8.10 -7.85
CA TYR A 47 -8.85 8.04 -8.99
C TYR A 47 -8.86 6.66 -9.65
N MET A 48 -8.76 5.59 -8.86
CA MET A 48 -8.76 4.21 -9.37
C MET A 48 -10.09 3.81 -10.04
N ASP A 49 -11.20 4.39 -9.58
CA ASP A 49 -12.53 4.22 -10.21
C ASP A 49 -12.64 4.99 -11.53
N LEU A 50 -12.06 6.20 -11.59
CA LEU A 50 -12.08 7.05 -12.79
C LEU A 50 -11.15 6.54 -13.90
N VAL A 51 -10.04 5.90 -13.53
CA VAL A 51 -9.00 5.41 -14.45
C VAL A 51 -8.84 3.90 -14.30
N PRO A 52 -9.78 3.09 -14.82
CA PRO A 52 -9.85 1.64 -14.56
C PRO A 52 -8.66 0.83 -15.07
N ASP A 53 -7.89 1.38 -16.02
CA ASP A 53 -6.66 0.75 -16.53
C ASP A 53 -5.46 0.88 -15.56
N THR A 54 -5.63 1.60 -14.45
CA THR A 54 -4.58 1.70 -13.41
C THR A 54 -4.47 0.38 -12.65
N GLY A 55 -3.39 -0.37 -12.88
CA GLY A 55 -3.13 -1.62 -12.15
C GLY A 55 -2.69 -1.41 -10.69
N VAL A 56 -1.87 -0.39 -10.41
CA VAL A 56 -1.32 -0.08 -9.08
C VAL A 56 -1.21 1.43 -8.91
N LEU A 57 -1.59 1.93 -7.74
CA LEU A 57 -1.42 3.33 -7.33
C LEU A 57 -0.44 3.42 -6.16
N GLY A 58 0.60 4.24 -6.31
CA GLY A 58 1.48 4.64 -5.20
C GLY A 58 0.96 5.89 -4.51
N CYS A 59 1.11 5.96 -3.19
CA CYS A 59 0.79 7.17 -2.43
C CYS A 59 2.01 8.08 -2.30
N LYS A 60 1.77 9.39 -2.26
CA LYS A 60 2.79 10.36 -1.83
C LYS A 60 3.04 10.13 -0.34
N LEU A 61 4.28 9.84 0.04
CA LEU A 61 4.69 9.90 1.44
C LEU A 61 5.20 11.29 1.79
N VAL A 62 4.88 11.68 3.01
CA VAL A 62 5.39 12.90 3.62
C VAL A 62 5.95 12.54 4.99
N ASP A 63 6.96 13.28 5.42
CA ASP A 63 7.49 13.14 6.77
C ASP A 63 6.58 13.82 7.81
N GLN A 64 7.02 13.83 9.06
CA GLN A 64 6.30 14.46 10.18
C GLN A 64 6.10 15.98 10.02
N HIS A 65 6.84 16.64 9.14
CA HIS A 65 6.72 18.07 8.85
C HIS A 65 5.83 18.33 7.62
N GLY A 66 5.36 17.27 6.94
CA GLY A 66 4.58 17.36 5.72
C GLY A 66 5.44 17.49 4.45
N ASP A 67 6.76 17.43 4.59
CA ASP A 67 7.68 17.52 3.47
C ASP A 67 7.69 16.22 2.68
N TRP A 68 7.86 16.34 1.36
CA TRP A 68 7.82 15.18 0.48
C TRP A 68 8.97 14.21 0.79
N GLN A 69 8.62 12.95 1.01
CA GLN A 69 9.58 11.87 1.15
C GLN A 69 9.64 11.05 -0.15
N PRO A 70 10.80 10.98 -0.82
CA PRO A 70 10.98 10.11 -1.98
C PRO A 70 10.82 8.64 -1.60
N THR A 71 9.96 7.92 -2.31
CA THR A 71 9.68 6.49 -2.09
C THR A 71 10.08 5.60 -3.26
N ILE A 72 10.48 6.24 -4.37
CA ILE A 72 10.97 5.58 -5.55
C ILE A 72 12.43 5.98 -5.68
N SER A 73 13.32 5.01 -5.52
CA SER A 73 14.70 5.14 -5.96
C SER A 73 14.82 4.32 -7.25
N PRO A 74 15.45 4.86 -8.31
CA PRO A 74 15.87 3.99 -9.40
C PRO A 74 16.77 2.92 -8.82
N PHE A 75 16.34 1.67 -8.91
CA PHE A 75 17.22 0.54 -8.63
C PHE A 75 18.04 0.33 -9.89
N LEU A 76 19.30 0.78 -9.86
CA LEU A 76 20.25 0.55 -10.95
C LEU A 76 20.55 -0.95 -11.01
N THR A 77 19.78 -1.70 -11.77
CA THR A 77 20.19 -3.02 -12.26
C THR A 77 21.16 -2.79 -13.41
N ILE A 78 22.41 -3.21 -13.22
CA ILE A 78 23.40 -3.42 -14.30
C ILE A 78 22.98 -4.62 -15.15
#